data_AF-A0A9P0E5J2-F1
#
_entry.id   AF-A0A9P0E5J2-F1
#
_cell.length_a   1.000
_cell.length_b   1.000
_cell.length_c   1.000
_cell.angle_alpha   90.00
_cell.angle_beta   90.00
_cell.angle_gamma   90.00
#
_symmetry.space_group_name_H-M   'P 1'
#
loop_
_entity.id
_entity.type
_entity.pdbx_description
1 polymer ?
#
loop_
_entity_poly.entity_id
_entity_poly.type
_entity_poly.pdbx_seq_one_letter_code
_entity_poly.pdbx_strand_id
1 'polypeptide(L)'
;MDDSLQNIASEFETDFFGDEQNASTSTEASSTDKSKVSSKTHCILVNPKQRGNPLLKAIHNVPWEYGDITPDYEMGSTTCALFLSIRYHNLNPDYIHDRLKKLGQSYQFRVLLVQIDVKDPHHVLKNLTRICILADLTLILAWSAEEAGKIIETYKIYENKPADYIKEKGESSPYLRLIQVLTSIRIVNKSDAMALIDKFKTLDRILQASELQLAEMPGFGLRKANKLYTTLHSKFCR
;
A
#
# COMPACT_ATOMS: atom_id res chain seq x y z
N MET A 1 11.48 11.23 46.29
CA MET A 1 10.99 10.87 44.96
C MET A 1 12.20 10.91 44.06
N ASP A 2 12.85 9.77 43.78
CA ASP A 2 13.88 9.65 42.73
C ASP A 2 14.34 8.20 42.43
N ASP A 3 13.80 7.17 43.09
CA ASP A 3 14.20 5.78 42.83
C ASP A 3 13.69 5.22 41.48
N SER A 4 12.69 5.86 40.87
CA SER A 4 12.12 5.43 39.58
C SER A 4 12.96 5.82 38.37
N LEU A 5 13.81 6.84 38.49
CA LEU A 5 14.66 7.30 37.38
C LEU A 5 15.99 6.51 37.30
N GLN A 6 16.48 5.98 38.42
CA GLN A 6 17.68 5.12 38.45
C GLN A 6 17.42 3.73 37.84
N ASN A 7 16.20 3.21 37.96
CA ASN A 7 15.81 1.94 37.33
C ASN A 7 15.73 2.05 35.80
N ILE A 8 15.28 3.20 35.28
CA ILE A 8 15.22 3.45 33.83
C ILE A 8 16.63 3.62 33.24
N ALA A 9 17.56 4.21 34.00
CA ALA A 9 18.95 4.36 33.57
C ALA A 9 19.70 3.02 33.51
N SER A 10 19.41 2.08 34.44
CA SER A 10 20.05 0.77 34.48
C SER A 10 19.50 -0.21 33.42
N GLU A 11 18.23 -0.10 33.05
CA GLU A 11 17.66 -0.84 31.89
C GLU A 11 18.29 -0.39 30.56
N PHE A 12 18.73 0.86 30.45
CA PHE A 12 19.35 1.40 29.23
C PHE A 12 20.81 0.95 29.04
N GLU A 13 21.51 0.54 30.11
CA GLU A 13 22.89 0.05 30.04
C GLU A 13 22.97 -1.45 29.69
N THR A 14 21.94 -2.25 30.04
CA THR A 14 21.90 -3.68 29.73
C THR A 14 21.64 -3.99 28.26
N ASP A 15 21.01 -3.07 27.51
CA ASP A 15 20.73 -3.23 26.08
C ASP A 15 21.91 -2.89 25.17
N PHE A 16 22.97 -2.26 25.70
CA PHE A 16 24.10 -1.76 24.88
C PHE A 16 25.35 -2.66 24.89
N PHE A 17 25.47 -3.59 25.84
CA PHE A 17 26.65 -4.46 25.98
C PHE A 17 26.30 -5.89 26.47
N GLY A 18 26.02 -6.80 25.53
CA GLY A 18 25.96 -8.26 25.75
C GLY A 18 25.13 -8.95 24.65
N ASP A 19 25.58 -9.92 23.87
CA ASP A 19 26.75 -10.78 23.94
C ASP A 19 27.10 -11.26 22.51
N GLU A 20 28.39 -11.21 22.18
CA GLU A 20 29.01 -11.99 21.12
C GLU A 20 29.47 -13.34 21.71
N GLN A 21 29.30 -14.41 20.92
CA GLN A 21 29.90 -15.76 21.06
C GLN A 21 29.26 -16.74 22.08
N ASN A 22 28.58 -17.78 21.57
CA ASN A 22 29.21 -19.10 21.54
C ASN A 22 28.51 -20.11 20.62
N ALA A 23 29.35 -20.90 19.94
CA ALA A 23 29.01 -21.92 18.97
C ALA A 23 29.05 -23.34 19.55
N SER A 24 28.43 -24.25 18.81
CA SER A 24 28.68 -25.70 18.71
C SER A 24 28.08 -26.64 19.76
N THR A 25 27.14 -27.48 19.32
CA THR A 25 27.21 -28.93 19.56
C THR A 25 26.52 -29.67 18.40
N SER A 26 27.26 -30.58 17.78
CA SER A 26 26.87 -31.53 16.74
C SER A 26 26.35 -32.84 17.35
N THR A 27 25.29 -33.45 16.79
CA THR A 27 25.20 -34.92 16.64
C THR A 27 24.18 -35.32 15.57
N GLU A 28 24.40 -36.52 15.05
CA GLU A 28 24.09 -37.11 13.76
C GLU A 28 22.63 -37.52 13.48
N ALA A 29 22.44 -37.88 12.20
CA ALA A 29 21.23 -38.19 11.49
C ALA A 29 20.47 -39.45 11.96
N SER A 30 19.14 -39.41 11.79
CA SER A 30 18.39 -40.58 11.37
C SER A 30 17.22 -40.16 10.47
N SER A 31 17.22 -40.75 9.28
CA SER A 31 16.27 -40.59 8.19
C SER A 31 14.93 -41.22 8.51
N THR A 32 13.85 -40.44 8.43
CA THR A 32 12.52 -40.97 8.09
C THR A 32 11.79 -39.97 7.20
N ASP A 33 11.47 -40.43 5.99
CA ASP A 33 10.64 -39.75 5.01
C ASP A 33 9.28 -39.40 5.62
N LYS A 34 9.08 -38.11 5.87
CA LYS A 34 7.75 -37.52 6.01
C LYS A 34 7.65 -36.45 4.95
N SER A 35 6.76 -36.69 3.98
CA SER A 35 6.33 -35.74 2.97
C SER A 35 6.12 -34.37 3.60
N LYS A 36 7.08 -33.46 3.38
CA LYS A 36 6.90 -32.05 3.69
C LYS A 36 5.75 -31.55 2.81
N VAL A 37 4.58 -31.39 3.40
CA VAL A 37 3.65 -30.35 2.98
C VAL A 37 4.38 -29.04 3.29
N SER A 38 5.27 -28.65 2.37
CA SER A 38 5.88 -27.33 2.36
C SER A 38 4.72 -26.35 2.30
N SER A 39 4.66 -25.44 3.26
CA SER A 39 3.72 -24.34 3.25
C SER A 39 3.91 -23.55 1.95
N LYS A 40 3.11 -23.87 0.92
CA LYS A 40 3.09 -23.24 -0.42
C LYS A 40 2.55 -21.80 -0.35
N THR A 41 2.68 -21.12 0.77
CA THR A 41 2.05 -19.83 1.04
C THR A 41 2.79 -18.67 0.39
N HIS A 42 4.07 -18.85 0.01
CA HIS A 42 4.92 -17.76 -0.49
C HIS A 42 5.40 -17.90 -1.94
N CYS A 43 4.82 -18.82 -2.72
CA CYS A 43 5.20 -19.05 -4.12
C CYS A 43 4.05 -18.67 -5.07
N ILE A 44 4.36 -18.14 -6.25
CA ILE A 44 3.40 -17.94 -7.34
C ILE A 44 3.35 -19.23 -8.17
N LEU A 45 2.15 -19.75 -8.41
CA LEU A 45 2.00 -20.86 -9.35
C LEU A 45 1.78 -20.32 -10.75
N VAL A 46 2.54 -20.85 -11.71
CA VAL A 46 2.53 -20.45 -13.11
C VAL A 46 2.02 -21.59 -13.95
N ASN A 47 1.12 -21.29 -14.87
CA ASN A 47 0.63 -22.28 -15.83
C ASN A 47 1.77 -22.67 -16.80
N PRO A 48 2.00 -23.97 -17.08
CA PRO A 48 2.96 -24.41 -18.09
C PRO A 48 2.77 -23.77 -19.48
N LYS A 49 1.56 -23.29 -19.81
CA LYS A 49 1.28 -22.55 -21.05
C LYS A 49 1.99 -21.20 -21.14
N GLN A 50 2.41 -20.63 -20.01
CA GLN A 50 3.14 -19.36 -19.93
C GLN A 50 4.66 -19.54 -20.03
N ARG A 51 5.14 -20.74 -20.37
CA ARG A 51 6.57 -20.99 -20.62
C ARG A 51 7.10 -20.07 -21.72
N GLY A 52 8.20 -19.39 -21.44
CA GLY A 52 8.86 -18.47 -22.38
C GLY A 52 8.28 -17.06 -22.39
N ASN A 53 7.25 -16.77 -21.59
CA ASN A 53 6.71 -15.42 -21.49
C ASN A 53 7.72 -14.49 -20.79
N PRO A 54 8.10 -13.33 -21.39
CA PRO A 54 9.08 -12.42 -20.81
C PRO A 54 8.73 -11.92 -19.40
N LEU A 55 7.46 -11.88 -18.98
CA LEU A 55 7.16 -11.40 -17.63
C LEU A 55 7.75 -12.28 -16.53
N LEU A 56 7.98 -13.57 -16.79
CA LEU A 56 8.56 -14.48 -15.80
C LEU A 56 9.98 -14.07 -15.42
N LYS A 57 10.68 -13.38 -16.33
CA LYS A 57 12.02 -12.85 -16.08
C LYS A 57 12.00 -11.61 -15.20
N ALA A 58 10.86 -10.92 -15.11
CA ALA A 58 10.69 -9.69 -14.35
C ALA A 58 10.20 -9.91 -12.91
N ILE A 59 9.87 -11.15 -12.55
CA ILE A 59 9.51 -11.54 -11.18
C ILE A 59 10.81 -11.91 -10.46
N HIS A 60 11.17 -11.15 -9.43
CA HIS A 60 12.48 -11.28 -8.77
C HIS A 60 12.37 -11.51 -7.26
N ASN A 61 11.49 -10.76 -6.61
CA ASN A 61 11.31 -10.71 -5.16
C ASN A 61 10.48 -11.87 -4.64
N VAL A 62 9.83 -12.63 -5.52
CA VAL A 62 8.91 -13.72 -5.17
C VAL A 62 9.26 -14.98 -5.96
N PRO A 63 9.41 -16.15 -5.30
CA PRO A 63 9.64 -17.40 -6.01
C PRO A 63 8.39 -17.83 -6.78
N TRP A 64 8.59 -18.49 -7.92
CA TRP A 64 7.51 -19.03 -8.73
C TRP A 64 7.82 -20.45 -9.20
N GLU A 65 6.77 -21.27 -9.35
CA GLU A 65 6.85 -22.66 -9.76
C GLU A 65 5.80 -22.98 -10.82
N TYR A 66 6.08 -23.94 -11.69
CA TYR A 66 5.05 -24.42 -12.62
C TYR A 66 4.07 -25.34 -11.90
N GLY A 67 2.78 -25.03 -11.99
CA GLY A 67 1.70 -25.83 -11.41
C GLY A 67 0.62 -26.14 -12.44
N ASP A 68 -0.07 -27.27 -12.29
CA ASP A 68 -1.25 -27.56 -13.11
C ASP A 68 -2.44 -26.74 -12.60
N ILE A 69 -2.56 -25.53 -13.13
CA ILE A 69 -3.58 -24.54 -12.76
C ILE A 69 -4.44 -24.18 -13.96
N THR A 70 -5.70 -23.82 -13.69
CA THR A 70 -6.62 -23.32 -14.71
C THR A 70 -6.27 -21.88 -15.15
N PRO A 71 -6.04 -20.90 -14.26
CA PRO A 71 -5.58 -19.55 -14.64
C PRO A 71 -4.15 -19.56 -15.18
N ASP A 72 -3.62 -18.39 -15.56
CA ASP A 72 -2.23 -18.27 -16.03
C ASP A 72 -1.27 -18.11 -14.87
N TYR A 73 -1.70 -17.37 -13.84
CA TYR A 73 -0.96 -17.12 -12.61
C TYR A 73 -1.88 -17.27 -11.40
N GLU A 74 -1.43 -17.97 -10.38
CA GLU A 74 -2.08 -18.03 -9.07
C GLU A 74 -1.20 -17.27 -8.08
N MET A 75 -1.73 -16.15 -7.59
CA MET A 75 -1.01 -15.21 -6.71
C MET A 75 -1.37 -15.42 -5.25
N GLY A 76 -2.33 -16.30 -4.95
CA GLY A 76 -2.81 -16.57 -3.61
C GLY A 76 -3.94 -17.57 -3.63
N SER A 77 -4.37 -18.01 -2.46
CA SER A 77 -5.42 -19.04 -2.32
C SER A 77 -6.76 -18.66 -2.97
N THR A 78 -7.09 -17.36 -2.98
CA THR A 78 -8.34 -16.83 -3.53
C THR A 78 -8.11 -15.89 -4.72
N THR A 79 -6.86 -15.67 -5.12
CA THR A 79 -6.48 -14.64 -6.09
C THR A 79 -5.77 -15.26 -7.31
N CYS A 80 -6.31 -14.98 -8.49
CA CYS A 80 -5.73 -15.46 -9.74
C CYS A 80 -5.62 -14.35 -10.79
N ALA A 81 -4.69 -14.50 -11.72
CA ALA A 81 -4.57 -13.65 -12.89
C ALA A 81 -4.59 -14.44 -14.20
N LEU A 82 -5.28 -13.89 -15.19
CA LEU A 82 -5.18 -14.24 -16.59
C LEU A 82 -4.30 -13.21 -17.30
N PHE A 83 -3.43 -13.66 -18.18
CA PHE A 83 -2.55 -12.78 -18.94
C PHE A 83 -2.96 -12.73 -20.41
N LEU A 84 -3.04 -11.51 -20.95
CA LEU A 84 -3.44 -11.28 -22.33
C LEU A 84 -2.67 -10.11 -22.94
N SER A 85 -1.93 -10.35 -24.03
CA SER A 85 -1.41 -9.25 -24.85
C SER A 85 -2.50 -8.76 -25.81
N ILE A 86 -2.62 -7.44 -25.99
CA ILE A 86 -3.53 -6.85 -26.98
C ILE A 86 -3.22 -7.35 -28.39
N ARG A 87 -1.93 -7.54 -28.71
CA ARG A 87 -1.52 -8.10 -30.00
C ARG A 87 -2.11 -9.50 -30.19
N TYR A 88 -2.03 -10.35 -29.16
CA TYR A 88 -2.59 -11.70 -29.22
C TYR A 88 -4.12 -11.70 -29.29
N HIS A 89 -4.79 -10.82 -28.55
CA HIS A 89 -6.25 -10.70 -28.61
C HIS A 89 -6.76 -10.31 -29.99
N ASN A 90 -6.02 -9.47 -30.73
CA ASN A 90 -6.38 -9.12 -32.10
C ASN A 90 -6.28 -10.31 -33.07
N LEU A 91 -5.36 -11.25 -32.83
CA LEU A 91 -5.28 -12.48 -33.62
C LEU A 91 -6.35 -13.51 -33.20
N ASN A 92 -6.63 -13.61 -31.89
CA ASN A 92 -7.53 -14.62 -31.31
C ASN A 92 -8.54 -13.97 -30.35
N PRO A 93 -9.63 -13.35 -30.87
CA PRO A 93 -10.60 -12.64 -30.03
C PRO A 93 -11.38 -13.58 -29.09
N ASP A 94 -11.67 -14.81 -29.54
CA ASP A 94 -12.46 -15.79 -28.76
C ASP A 94 -11.69 -16.42 -27.61
N TYR A 95 -10.35 -16.30 -27.61
CA TYR A 95 -9.48 -16.92 -26.61
C TYR A 95 -9.88 -16.55 -25.18
N ILE A 96 -10.13 -15.26 -24.92
CA ILE A 96 -10.43 -14.79 -23.57
C ILE A 96 -11.80 -15.30 -23.08
N HIS A 97 -12.78 -15.41 -23.97
CA HIS A 97 -14.10 -15.93 -23.64
C HIS A 97 -14.02 -17.40 -23.22
N ASP A 98 -13.24 -18.21 -23.94
CA ASP A 98 -13.09 -19.62 -23.60
C ASP A 98 -12.23 -19.85 -22.36
N ARG A 99 -11.22 -19.01 -22.11
CA ARG A 99 -10.46 -19.05 -20.86
C ARG A 99 -11.34 -18.69 -19.66
N LEU A 100 -12.19 -17.69 -19.80
CA LEU A 100 -13.12 -17.28 -18.74
C LEU A 100 -14.16 -18.35 -18.43
N LYS A 101 -14.72 -19.02 -19.46
CA LYS A 101 -15.62 -20.17 -19.27
C LYS A 101 -14.97 -21.29 -18.47
N LYS A 102 -13.70 -21.59 -18.76
CA LYS A 102 -12.93 -22.61 -18.03
C LYS A 102 -12.61 -22.20 -16.60
N LEU A 103 -12.32 -20.92 -16.37
CA LEU A 103 -12.00 -20.40 -15.04
C LEU A 103 -13.23 -20.41 -14.11
N GLY A 104 -14.41 -20.10 -14.65
CA GLY A 104 -15.65 -20.04 -13.89
C GLY A 104 -15.56 -19.09 -12.69
N GLN A 105 -16.09 -19.52 -11.55
CA GLN A 105 -16.05 -18.80 -10.26
C GLN A 105 -15.10 -19.46 -9.26
N SER A 106 -14.04 -20.13 -9.74
CA SER A 106 -13.11 -20.88 -8.88
C SER A 106 -12.29 -19.99 -7.93
N TYR A 107 -12.21 -18.68 -8.20
CA TYR A 107 -11.46 -17.72 -7.39
C TYR A 107 -12.33 -16.51 -7.09
N GLN A 108 -12.18 -15.96 -5.87
CA GLN A 108 -12.93 -14.79 -5.42
C GLN A 108 -12.43 -13.52 -6.10
N PHE A 109 -11.11 -13.35 -6.20
CA PHE A 109 -10.50 -12.20 -6.84
C PHE A 109 -9.81 -12.63 -8.13
N ARG A 110 -10.36 -12.15 -9.25
CA ARG A 110 -9.93 -12.54 -10.58
C ARG A 110 -9.45 -11.31 -11.33
N VAL A 111 -8.18 -11.33 -11.71
CA VAL A 111 -7.50 -10.25 -12.41
C VAL A 111 -7.33 -10.62 -13.87
N LEU A 112 -7.66 -9.69 -14.77
CA LEU A 112 -7.25 -9.76 -16.17
C LEU A 112 -6.09 -8.78 -16.37
N LEU A 113 -4.88 -9.30 -16.48
CA LEU A 113 -3.67 -8.53 -16.73
C LEU A 113 -3.46 -8.40 -18.25
N VAL A 114 -3.62 -7.18 -18.76
CA VAL A 114 -3.52 -6.90 -20.18
C VAL A 114 -2.24 -6.13 -20.49
N GLN A 115 -1.41 -6.70 -21.37
CA GLN A 115 -0.21 -6.03 -21.87
C GLN A 115 -0.52 -5.23 -23.14
N ILE A 116 -0.19 -3.93 -23.11
CA ILE A 116 -0.41 -2.98 -24.20
C ILE A 116 0.80 -3.00 -25.15
N ASP A 117 0.73 -3.83 -26.19
CA ASP A 117 1.80 -4.01 -27.20
C ASP A 117 1.50 -3.40 -28.57
N VAL A 118 0.47 -2.54 -28.65
CA VAL A 118 -0.07 -1.95 -29.88
C VAL A 118 -0.23 -0.43 -29.68
N LYS A 119 -0.02 0.36 -30.74
CA LYS A 119 -0.09 1.83 -30.71
C LYS A 119 -1.49 2.36 -30.37
N ASP A 120 -2.54 1.74 -30.91
CA ASP A 120 -3.93 2.18 -30.76
C ASP A 120 -4.79 1.15 -30.01
N PRO A 121 -4.70 1.05 -28.67
CA PRO A 121 -5.40 0.03 -27.90
C PRO A 121 -6.86 0.39 -27.56
N HIS A 122 -7.31 1.64 -27.82
CA HIS A 122 -8.57 2.17 -27.30
C HIS A 122 -9.82 1.33 -27.64
N HIS A 123 -9.93 0.87 -28.89
CA HIS A 123 -11.09 0.07 -29.32
C HIS A 123 -11.13 -1.30 -28.65
N VAL A 124 -9.97 -1.96 -28.56
CA VAL A 124 -9.82 -3.27 -27.92
C VAL A 124 -10.08 -3.17 -26.42
N LEU A 125 -9.50 -2.16 -25.77
CA LEU A 125 -9.70 -1.91 -24.34
C LEU A 125 -11.17 -1.65 -24.02
N LYS A 126 -11.90 -0.88 -24.84
CA LYS A 126 -13.34 -0.68 -24.64
C LYS A 126 -14.10 -2.01 -24.61
N ASN A 127 -13.77 -2.94 -25.50
CA ASN A 127 -14.40 -4.25 -25.56
C ASN A 127 -13.98 -5.13 -24.37
N LEU A 128 -12.68 -5.18 -24.05
CA LEU A 128 -12.17 -5.94 -22.90
C LEU A 128 -12.73 -5.44 -21.57
N THR A 129 -12.86 -4.12 -21.39
CA THR A 129 -13.48 -3.53 -20.20
C THR A 129 -14.94 -3.97 -20.06
N ARG A 130 -15.70 -3.98 -21.17
CA ARG A 130 -17.08 -4.49 -21.15
C ARG A 130 -17.13 -5.96 -20.73
N ILE A 131 -16.23 -6.80 -21.25
CA ILE A 131 -16.13 -8.21 -20.87
C ILE A 131 -15.79 -8.34 -19.39
N CYS A 132 -14.84 -7.56 -18.88
CA CYS A 132 -14.42 -7.60 -17.47
C CYS A 132 -15.56 -7.24 -16.52
N ILE A 133 -16.34 -6.21 -16.85
CA ILE A 133 -17.51 -5.80 -16.05
C ILE A 133 -18.56 -6.90 -16.02
N LEU A 134 -18.87 -7.51 -17.17
CA LEU A 134 -19.88 -8.59 -17.24
C LEU A 134 -19.45 -9.87 -16.53
N ALA A 135 -18.14 -10.08 -16.40
CA ALA A 135 -17.53 -11.28 -15.86
C ALA A 135 -17.08 -11.15 -14.40
N ASP A 136 -17.26 -9.99 -13.77
CA ASP A 136 -16.70 -9.62 -12.47
C ASP A 136 -15.18 -9.89 -12.39
N LEU A 137 -14.44 -9.35 -13.36
CA LEU A 137 -12.97 -9.35 -13.41
C LEU A 137 -12.43 -7.95 -13.16
N THR A 138 -11.28 -7.85 -12.49
CA THR A 138 -10.54 -6.59 -12.39
C THR A 138 -9.57 -6.48 -13.55
N LEU A 139 -9.77 -5.50 -14.43
CA LEU A 139 -8.86 -5.21 -15.53
C LEU A 139 -7.66 -4.41 -15.04
N ILE A 140 -6.45 -4.87 -15.34
CA ILE A 140 -5.20 -4.17 -15.06
C ILE A 140 -4.39 -4.07 -16.34
N LEU A 141 -3.87 -2.87 -16.59
CA LEU A 141 -3.09 -2.58 -17.78
C LEU A 141 -1.60 -2.52 -17.42
N ALA A 142 -0.77 -3.12 -18.27
CA ALA A 142 0.68 -3.04 -18.21
C ALA A 142 1.22 -2.56 -19.55
N TRP A 143 2.14 -1.59 -19.53
CA TRP A 143 2.78 -1.04 -20.73
C TRP A 143 4.03 -1.82 -21.16
N SER A 144 4.47 -2.75 -20.33
CA SER A 144 5.58 -3.66 -20.62
C SER A 144 5.39 -5.00 -19.91
N ALA A 145 6.10 -6.02 -20.39
CA ALA A 145 6.18 -7.32 -19.70
C ALA A 145 6.83 -7.20 -18.31
N GLU A 146 7.71 -6.21 -18.12
CA GLU A 146 8.35 -5.94 -16.82
C GLU A 146 7.36 -5.40 -15.80
N GLU A 147 6.52 -4.44 -16.20
CA GLU A 147 5.43 -3.95 -15.37
C GLU A 147 4.44 -5.05 -15.02
N ALA A 148 4.09 -5.90 -16.00
CA ALA A 148 3.22 -7.05 -15.78
C ALA A 148 3.77 -7.99 -14.69
N GLY A 149 5.07 -8.29 -14.73
CA GLY A 149 5.76 -9.09 -13.70
C GLY A 149 5.71 -8.43 -12.32
N LYS A 150 6.04 -7.14 -12.24
CA LYS A 150 5.97 -6.36 -10.98
C LYS A 150 4.57 -6.28 -10.39
N ILE A 151 3.53 -6.20 -11.22
CA ILE A 151 2.14 -6.19 -10.77
C ILE A 151 1.80 -7.52 -10.08
N ILE A 152 2.12 -8.65 -10.73
CA ILE A 152 1.88 -9.99 -10.17
C ILE A 152 2.66 -10.19 -8.85
N GLU A 153 3.91 -9.75 -8.82
CA GLU A 153 4.74 -9.78 -7.63
C GLU A 153 4.13 -8.95 -6.49
N THR A 154 3.64 -7.75 -6.81
CA THR A 154 2.94 -6.89 -5.84
C THR A 154 1.71 -7.59 -5.29
N TYR A 155 0.89 -8.23 -6.12
CA TYR A 155 -0.26 -8.99 -5.63
C TYR A 155 0.12 -10.08 -4.64
N LYS A 156 1.21 -10.82 -4.90
CA LYS A 156 1.66 -11.86 -3.98
C LYS A 156 2.17 -11.29 -2.66
N ILE A 157 2.98 -10.23 -2.70
CA ILE A 157 3.53 -9.58 -1.50
C ILE A 157 2.40 -9.04 -0.61
N TYR A 158 1.33 -8.53 -1.22
CA TYR A 158 0.22 -7.93 -0.50
C TYR A 158 -0.83 -8.94 -0.02
N GLU A 159 -0.70 -10.24 -0.33
CA GLU A 159 -1.64 -11.28 0.14
C GLU A 159 -1.74 -11.31 1.68
N ASN A 160 -0.59 -11.23 2.37
CA ASN A 160 -0.51 -11.34 3.84
C ASN A 160 -0.34 -9.99 4.56
N LYS A 161 -0.48 -8.88 3.83
CA LYS A 161 -0.21 -7.56 4.41
C LYS A 161 -1.39 -7.12 5.29
N PRO A 162 -1.17 -6.78 6.57
CA PRO A 162 -2.26 -6.43 7.48
C PRO A 162 -2.92 -5.11 7.06
N ALA A 163 -4.20 -4.95 7.41
CA ALA A 163 -5.00 -3.76 7.12
C ALA A 163 -4.49 -2.47 7.80
N ASP A 164 -3.50 -2.58 8.68
CA ASP A 164 -2.89 -1.43 9.35
C ASP A 164 -2.20 -0.45 8.39
N TYR A 165 -1.79 -0.92 7.20
CA TYR A 165 -1.30 0.00 6.14
C TYR A 165 -2.40 0.88 5.54
N ILE A 166 -3.67 0.50 5.68
CA ILE A 166 -4.83 1.25 5.18
C ILE A 166 -5.34 2.22 6.23
N LYS A 167 -5.14 1.91 7.52
CA LYS A 167 -5.54 2.80 8.62
C LYS A 167 -4.76 4.11 8.54
N GLU A 168 -5.45 5.21 8.82
CA GLU A 168 -4.81 6.50 9.04
C GLU A 168 -3.78 6.32 10.15
N LYS A 169 -2.50 6.49 9.80
CA LYS A 169 -1.44 6.55 10.81
C LYS A 169 -1.72 7.80 11.62
N GLY A 170 -2.28 7.64 12.83
CA GLY A 170 -2.50 8.76 13.73
C GLY A 170 -1.20 9.55 13.85
N GLU A 171 -1.23 10.84 13.49
CA GLU A 171 -0.03 11.68 13.57
C GLU A 171 0.48 11.67 15.01
N SER A 172 1.68 11.11 15.21
CA SER A 172 2.19 10.75 16.53
C SER A 172 2.60 11.96 17.38
N SER A 173 2.69 13.17 16.81
CA SER A 173 3.16 14.34 17.55
C SER A 173 2.02 15.35 17.79
N PRO A 174 1.87 15.85 19.03
CA PRO A 174 0.86 16.87 19.35
C PRO A 174 1.09 18.16 18.56
N TYR A 175 2.33 18.44 18.17
CA TYR A 175 2.71 19.59 17.36
C TYR A 175 2.10 19.53 15.94
N LEU A 176 2.20 18.38 15.26
CA LEU A 176 1.62 18.21 13.92
C LEU A 176 0.09 18.29 13.95
N ARG A 177 -0.52 17.69 14.97
CA ARG A 177 -1.97 17.78 15.20
C ARG A 177 -2.43 19.24 15.38
N LEU A 178 -1.65 20.05 16.08
CA LEU A 178 -1.92 21.48 16.26
C LEU A 178 -1.80 22.26 14.94
N ILE A 179 -0.79 21.96 14.12
CA ILE A 179 -0.67 22.54 12.78
C ILE A 179 -1.87 22.14 11.92
N GLN A 180 -2.31 20.88 11.95
CA GLN A 180 -3.46 20.40 11.20
C GLN A 180 -4.76 21.11 11.64
N VAL A 181 -4.97 21.29 12.95
CA VAL A 181 -6.12 22.03 13.50
C VAL A 181 -6.11 23.47 13.01
N LEU A 182 -4.97 24.17 13.08
CA LEU A 182 -4.88 25.56 12.62
C LEU A 182 -5.02 25.69 11.09
N THR A 183 -4.47 24.74 10.33
CA THR A 183 -4.56 24.71 8.85
C THR A 183 -5.90 24.20 8.32
N SER A 184 -6.78 23.67 9.17
CA SER A 184 -8.17 23.39 8.80
C SER A 184 -8.91 24.68 8.39
N ILE A 185 -8.49 25.83 8.90
CA ILE A 185 -8.99 27.14 8.51
C ILE A 185 -8.32 27.53 7.18
N ARG A 186 -9.09 27.57 6.09
CA ARG A 186 -8.62 27.83 4.70
C ARG A 186 -7.62 28.98 4.55
N ILE A 187 -7.70 30.00 5.40
CA ILE A 187 -6.89 31.21 5.30
C ILE A 187 -5.51 31.09 5.99
N VAL A 188 -5.32 30.05 6.81
CA VAL A 188 -4.12 29.83 7.62
C VAL A 188 -3.23 28.80 6.91
N ASN A 189 -2.02 29.21 6.56
CA ASN A 189 -1.02 28.34 5.96
C ASN A 189 -0.24 27.56 7.03
N LYS A 190 0.49 26.51 6.62
CA LYS A 190 1.41 25.77 7.52
C LYS A 190 2.44 26.70 8.17
N SER A 191 3.00 27.65 7.42
CA SER A 191 3.92 28.67 7.94
C SER A 191 3.30 29.51 9.05
N ASP A 192 2.06 29.93 8.84
CA ASP A 192 1.32 30.80 9.74
C ASP A 192 0.94 30.03 11.02
N ALA A 193 0.53 28.77 10.88
CA ALA A 193 0.25 27.88 12.00
C ALA A 193 1.51 27.64 12.86
N MET A 194 2.66 27.38 12.25
CA MET A 194 3.94 27.26 12.97
C MET A 194 4.29 28.54 13.72
N ALA A 195 4.15 29.70 13.07
CA ALA A 195 4.42 30.99 13.71
C ALA A 195 3.46 31.28 14.88
N LEU A 196 2.17 30.94 14.76
CA LEU A 196 1.19 31.06 15.84
C LEU A 196 1.55 30.16 17.03
N ILE A 197 1.96 28.92 16.76
CA ILE A 197 2.42 28.00 17.81
C ILE A 197 3.68 28.53 18.47
N ASP A 198 4.61 29.10 17.70
CA ASP A 198 5.86 29.63 18.24
C ASP A 198 5.66 30.87 19.12
N LYS A 199 4.74 31.79 18.77
CA LYS A 199 4.43 32.97 19.62
C LYS A 199 3.58 32.60 20.83
N PHE A 200 2.49 31.85 20.63
CA PHE A 200 1.49 31.64 21.68
C PHE A 200 1.71 30.38 22.51
N LYS A 201 2.51 29.42 22.03
CA LYS A 201 2.89 28.14 22.66
C LYS A 201 1.75 27.15 22.92
N THR A 202 0.55 27.63 23.25
CA THR A 202 -0.63 26.80 23.55
C THR A 202 -1.84 27.22 22.70
N LEU A 203 -2.69 26.25 22.37
CA LEU A 203 -3.93 26.51 21.62
C LEU A 203 -4.88 27.44 22.40
N ASP A 204 -4.95 27.30 23.72
CA ASP A 204 -5.77 28.15 24.58
C ASP A 204 -5.38 29.63 24.48
N ARG A 205 -4.07 29.94 24.44
CA ARG A 205 -3.60 31.31 24.23
C ARG A 205 -3.93 31.84 22.84
N ILE A 206 -3.97 30.98 21.82
CA ILE A 206 -4.40 31.37 20.47
C ILE A 206 -5.90 31.69 20.46
N LEU A 207 -6.72 30.94 21.20
CA LEU A 207 -8.16 31.19 21.33
C LEU A 207 -8.46 32.51 22.04
N GLN A 208 -7.71 32.85 23.09
CA GLN A 208 -7.90 34.07 23.86
C GLN A 208 -7.24 35.32 23.23
N ALA A 209 -6.46 35.15 22.17
CA ALA A 209 -5.74 36.25 21.53
C ALA A 209 -6.69 37.27 20.90
N SER A 210 -6.36 38.56 21.07
CA SER A 210 -7.10 39.64 20.40
C SER A 210 -6.74 39.71 18.92
N GLU A 211 -7.64 40.28 18.12
CA GLU A 211 -7.42 40.45 16.68
C GLU A 211 -6.13 41.23 16.38
N LEU A 212 -5.81 42.22 17.20
CA LEU A 212 -4.59 43.03 17.07
C LEU A 212 -3.33 42.20 17.36
N GLN A 213 -3.34 41.36 18.40
CA GLN A 213 -2.19 40.50 18.73
C GLN A 213 -1.92 39.43 17.67
N LEU A 214 -2.97 39.00 16.97
CA LEU A 214 -2.87 38.12 15.81
C LEU A 214 -2.29 38.88 14.60
N ALA A 215 -2.72 40.12 14.35
CA ALA A 215 -2.24 40.95 13.24
C ALA A 215 -0.78 41.42 13.38
N GLU A 216 -0.23 41.44 14.60
CA GLU A 216 1.19 41.73 14.87
C GLU A 216 2.14 40.62 14.40
N MET A 217 1.62 39.46 14.00
CA MET A 217 2.45 38.35 13.58
C MET A 217 3.09 38.59 12.20
N PRO A 218 4.38 38.24 12.02
CA PRO A 218 5.04 38.37 10.73
C PRO A 218 4.31 37.51 9.68
N GLY A 219 3.85 38.14 8.59
CA GLY A 219 3.11 37.47 7.52
C GLY A 219 1.62 37.20 7.81
N PHE A 220 1.13 37.61 8.98
CA PHE A 220 -0.28 37.47 9.38
C PHE A 220 -0.99 38.83 9.30
N GLY A 221 -1.47 39.18 8.11
CA GLY A 221 -2.15 40.46 7.91
C GLY A 221 -3.52 40.54 8.60
N LEU A 222 -4.04 41.77 8.73
CA LEU A 222 -5.36 42.08 9.31
C LEU A 222 -6.49 41.20 8.78
N ARG A 223 -6.51 40.90 7.48
CA ARG A 223 -7.53 40.03 6.87
C ARG A 223 -7.51 38.60 7.40
N LYS A 224 -6.31 38.04 7.64
CA LYS A 224 -6.13 36.70 8.21
C LYS A 224 -6.53 36.70 9.70
N ALA A 225 -6.12 37.74 10.42
CA ALA A 225 -6.46 37.93 11.84
C ALA A 225 -7.97 38.06 12.07
N ASN A 226 -8.64 38.96 11.35
CA ASN A 226 -10.10 39.10 11.38
C ASN A 226 -10.80 37.76 11.10
N LYS A 227 -10.37 37.05 10.05
CA LYS A 227 -11.03 35.81 9.65
C LYS A 227 -10.80 34.69 10.67
N LEU A 228 -9.60 34.55 11.21
CA LEU A 228 -9.30 33.58 12.26
C LEU A 228 -10.09 33.89 13.55
N TYR A 229 -10.07 35.15 13.99
CA TYR A 229 -10.78 35.59 15.19
C TYR A 229 -12.29 35.34 15.07
N THR A 230 -12.88 35.73 13.94
CA THR A 230 -14.31 35.48 13.66
C THR A 230 -14.65 34.00 13.59
N THR A 231 -13.81 33.15 13.01
CA THR A 231 -14.06 31.69 12.97
C THR A 231 -14.00 31.03 14.34
N LEU A 232 -13.17 31.52 15.25
CA LEU A 232 -13.03 30.97 16.60
C LEU A 232 -14.15 31.43 17.54
N HIS A 233 -14.63 32.66 17.37
CA HIS A 233 -15.62 33.27 18.25
C HIS A 233 -17.04 33.31 17.67
N SER A 234 -17.25 32.88 16.43
CA SER A 234 -18.61 32.81 15.88
C SER A 234 -19.41 31.74 16.60
N LYS A 235 -20.63 32.10 16.99
CA LYS A 235 -21.58 31.12 17.53
C LYS A 235 -21.90 30.10 16.44
N PHE A 236 -21.83 28.82 16.78
CA PHE A 236 -22.39 27.78 15.92
C PHE A 236 -23.91 28.00 15.88
N CYS A 237 -24.43 28.37 14.71
CA CYS A 237 -25.87 28.32 14.49
C CYS A 237 -26.31 26.85 14.54
N ARG A 238 -27.30 26.54 15.38
CA ARG A 238 -27.98 25.24 15.39
C ARG A 238 -28.86 25.10 14.16
#